data_AF-A0A177L1C1-F1
#
_entry.id   AF-A0A177L1C1-F1
#
_cell.length_a   1.000
_cell.length_b   1.000
_cell.length_c   1.000
_cell.angle_alpha   90.00
_cell.angle_beta   90.00
_cell.angle_gamma   90.00
#
_symmetry.space_group_name_H-M   'P 1'
#
loop_
_entity.id
_entity.type
_entity.pdbx_description
1 polymer ?
#
loop_
_entity_poly.entity_id
_entity_poly.type
_entity_poly.pdbx_seq_one_letter_code
_entity_poly.pdbx_strand_id
1 'polypeptide(L)'
;MRKIGLSRWAMILLLSGCSYANEPNQLPLIALITTTNQHLIIQNGDPTVWENATITIDDRYTYHAELVPRGSESIPYTSFIDEDGQAFHPGLLKIREVKIHVPNFAGDKDGTFKW
;
A
#
# COMPACT_ATOMS: atom_id res chain seq x y z
N MET A 1 41.52 -39.80 35.39
CA MET A 1 40.45 -40.83 35.46
C MET A 1 39.10 -40.16 35.25
N ARG A 2 38.27 -40.77 34.38
CA ARG A 2 36.80 -40.72 34.28
C ARG A 2 36.04 -39.37 34.11
N LYS A 3 35.55 -39.22 32.88
CA LYS A 3 34.27 -38.68 32.39
C LYS A 3 33.20 -38.43 33.46
N ILE A 4 32.50 -37.27 33.37
CA ILE A 4 31.04 -37.21 33.20
C ILE A 4 30.74 -35.99 32.33
N GLY A 5 30.18 -36.22 31.14
CA GLY A 5 29.50 -35.18 30.37
C GLY A 5 28.05 -35.10 30.80
N LEU A 6 27.49 -33.90 30.83
CA LEU A 6 26.04 -33.73 30.74
C LEU A 6 25.73 -32.58 29.77
N SER A 7 25.40 -33.04 28.57
CA SER A 7 24.66 -32.33 27.54
C SER A 7 23.46 -31.59 28.13
N ARG A 8 23.42 -30.26 27.98
CA ARG A 8 22.19 -29.47 28.05
C ARG A 8 22.16 -28.51 26.87
N TRP A 9 21.55 -29.01 25.80
CA TRP A 9 21.07 -28.23 24.68
C TRP A 9 20.15 -27.12 25.20
N ALA A 10 20.60 -25.87 25.15
CA ALA A 10 19.74 -24.70 25.30
C ALA A 10 19.39 -24.21 23.90
N MET A 11 18.32 -24.78 23.34
CA MET A 11 17.72 -24.31 22.10
C MET A 11 16.89 -23.07 22.43
N ILE A 12 17.48 -21.88 22.24
CA ILE A 12 16.75 -20.62 22.32
C ILE A 12 16.12 -20.39 20.93
N LEU A 13 14.86 -20.79 20.80
CA LEU A 13 13.98 -20.37 19.70
C LEU A 13 13.53 -18.94 19.97
N LEU A 14 14.30 -17.95 19.52
CA LEU A 14 13.77 -16.59 19.35
C LEU A 14 12.92 -16.60 18.09
N LEU A 15 11.64 -16.92 18.27
CA LEU A 15 10.59 -16.54 17.35
C LEU A 15 10.53 -15.02 17.33
N SER A 16 11.33 -14.38 16.48
CA SER A 16 11.02 -13.02 16.03
C SER A 16 9.78 -13.16 15.15
N GLY A 17 8.61 -13.14 15.79
CA GLY A 17 7.36 -12.99 15.08
C GLY A 17 7.46 -11.76 14.20
N CYS A 18 7.21 -11.91 12.90
CA CYS A 18 6.83 -10.79 12.05
C CYS A 18 5.52 -10.25 12.62
N SER A 19 5.61 -9.31 13.56
CA SER A 19 4.48 -8.48 13.92
C SER A 19 4.18 -7.61 12.71
N TYR A 20 3.24 -8.05 11.88
CA TYR A 20 2.45 -7.15 11.07
C TYR A 20 1.75 -6.21 12.04
N ALA A 21 2.35 -5.05 12.27
CA ALA A 21 1.71 -3.96 12.99
C ALA A 21 0.50 -3.55 12.15
N ASN A 22 -0.67 -4.09 12.50
CA ASN A 22 -1.92 -3.45 12.11
C ASN A 22 -1.97 -2.14 12.89
N GLU A 23 -1.61 -1.04 12.22
CA GLU A 23 -1.76 0.31 12.74
C GLU A 23 -3.23 0.47 13.21
N PRO A 24 -3.47 0.68 14.52
CA PRO A 24 -4.83 0.61 15.10
C PRO A 24 -5.74 1.77 14.65
N ASN A 25 -5.26 2.69 13.82
CA ASN A 25 -5.97 3.90 13.40
C ASN A 25 -6.25 3.97 11.90
N GLN A 26 -6.40 2.82 11.23
CA GLN A 26 -6.71 2.77 9.80
C GLN A 26 -8.03 2.04 9.53
N LEU A 27 -8.81 2.59 8.60
CA LEU A 27 -10.03 1.99 8.05
C LEU A 27 -9.76 1.51 6.62
N PRO A 28 -10.31 0.36 6.22
CA PRO A 28 -10.20 -0.10 4.85
C PRO A 28 -11.07 0.77 3.94
N LEU A 29 -10.50 1.27 2.85
CA LEU A 29 -11.25 1.92 1.77
C LEU A 29 -11.89 0.87 0.86
N ILE A 30 -13.01 1.22 0.25
CA ILE A 30 -13.67 0.38 -0.74
C ILE A 30 -13.21 0.84 -2.12
N ALA A 31 -12.25 0.13 -2.71
CA ALA A 31 -11.72 0.45 -4.02
C ALA A 31 -11.70 -0.77 -4.95
N LEU A 32 -11.85 -0.52 -6.26
CA LEU A 32 -11.48 -1.48 -7.31
C LEU A 32 -10.42 -0.86 -8.21
N ILE A 33 -9.39 -1.64 -8.51
CA ILE A 33 -8.29 -1.25 -9.40
C ILE A 33 -8.45 -1.95 -10.75
N THR A 34 -8.30 -1.20 -11.83
CA THR A 34 -8.16 -1.75 -13.19
C THR A 34 -6.98 -1.09 -13.87
N THR A 35 -6.11 -1.90 -14.47
CA THR A 35 -4.93 -1.41 -15.19
C THR A 35 -5.16 -1.46 -16.69
N THR A 36 -4.79 -0.41 -17.41
CA THR A 36 -4.72 -0.41 -18.87
C THR A 36 -3.27 -0.23 -19.31
N ASN A 37 -3.02 -0.10 -20.62
CA ASN A 37 -1.68 0.20 -21.13
C ASN A 37 -1.18 1.60 -20.77
N GLN A 38 -2.07 2.54 -20.42
CA GLN A 38 -1.73 3.96 -20.25
C GLN A 38 -2.24 4.58 -18.95
N HIS A 39 -3.19 3.93 -18.28
CA HIS A 39 -3.89 4.47 -17.13
C HIS A 39 -4.08 3.44 -16.02
N LEU A 40 -4.00 3.92 -14.80
CA LEU A 40 -4.57 3.29 -13.62
C LEU A 40 -6.00 3.79 -13.47
N ILE A 41 -6.97 2.89 -13.47
CA ILE A 41 -8.36 3.21 -13.20
C ILE A 41 -8.65 2.81 -11.75
N ILE A 42 -9.10 3.79 -10.97
CA ILE A 42 -9.53 3.62 -9.58
C ILE A 42 -11.03 3.81 -9.55
N GLN A 43 -11.74 2.87 -8.95
CA GLN A 43 -13.15 3.03 -8.64
C GLN A 43 -13.33 3.19 -7.13
N ASN A 44 -13.64 4.40 -6.69
CA ASN A 44 -14.04 4.70 -5.32
C ASN A 44 -15.48 4.19 -5.10
N GLY A 45 -15.59 3.12 -4.31
CA GLY A 45 -16.84 2.48 -3.90
C GLY A 45 -17.40 2.99 -2.58
N ASP A 46 -16.70 3.88 -1.87
CA ASP A 46 -17.18 4.50 -0.65
C ASP A 46 -18.35 5.47 -0.93
N PRO A 47 -19.22 5.74 0.06
CA PRO A 47 -20.33 6.67 -0.10
C PRO A 47 -19.88 8.14 -0.17
N THR A 48 -18.62 8.43 0.13
CA THR A 48 -18.03 9.77 0.19
C THR A 48 -16.88 9.92 -0.81
N VAL A 49 -16.54 11.17 -1.12
CA VAL A 49 -15.29 11.49 -1.84
C VAL A 49 -14.09 11.20 -0.93
N TRP A 50 -12.94 10.92 -1.53
CA TRP A 50 -11.67 10.90 -0.79
C TRP A 50 -10.95 12.22 -1.00
N GLU A 51 -10.55 12.86 0.07
CA GLU A 51 -9.83 14.13 0.03
C GLU A 51 -8.34 13.90 0.33
N ASN A 52 -7.47 14.59 -0.40
CA ASN A 52 -6.01 14.51 -0.24
C ASN A 52 -5.46 13.08 -0.33
N ALA A 53 -6.01 12.29 -1.25
CA ALA A 53 -5.60 10.90 -1.44
C ALA A 53 -4.18 10.82 -2.03
N THR A 54 -3.39 9.91 -1.47
CA THR A 54 -2.08 9.53 -2.00
C THR A 54 -2.18 8.14 -2.59
N ILE A 55 -1.88 8.00 -3.88
CA ILE A 55 -1.93 6.73 -4.60
C ILE A 55 -0.51 6.38 -5.01
N THR A 56 -0.04 5.20 -4.62
CA THR A 56 1.33 4.74 -4.86
C THR A 56 1.32 3.45 -5.65
N ILE A 57 2.11 3.40 -6.72
CA ILE A 57 2.38 2.21 -7.53
C ILE A 57 3.73 1.62 -7.11
N ASP A 58 3.75 0.32 -6.82
CA ASP A 58 4.94 -0.47 -6.50
C ASP A 58 5.86 0.19 -5.45
N ASP A 59 5.27 0.82 -4.43
CA ASP A 59 5.97 1.53 -3.34
C ASP A 59 6.93 2.65 -3.78
N ARG A 60 6.82 3.12 -5.03
CA ARG A 60 7.81 4.02 -5.62
C ARG A 60 7.20 5.24 -6.30
N TYR A 61 6.18 5.04 -7.12
CA TYR A 61 5.65 6.11 -7.95
C TYR A 61 4.35 6.63 -7.35
N THR A 62 4.32 7.91 -7.00
CA THR A 62 3.23 8.50 -6.23
C THR A 62 2.47 9.52 -7.07
N TYR A 63 1.14 9.51 -6.91
CA TYR A 63 0.24 10.53 -7.41
C TYR A 63 -0.59 11.07 -6.24
N HIS A 64 -0.65 12.39 -6.12
CA HIS A 64 -1.49 13.07 -5.13
C HIS A 64 -2.73 13.62 -5.81
N ALA A 65 -3.89 13.20 -5.31
CA ALA A 65 -5.19 13.71 -5.73
C ALA A 65 -5.79 14.57 -4.62
N GLU A 66 -6.11 15.83 -4.92
CA GLU A 66 -6.84 16.68 -3.98
C GLU A 66 -8.22 16.08 -3.68
N LEU A 67 -8.86 15.47 -4.68
CA LEU A 67 -10.17 14.86 -4.55
C LEU A 67 -10.31 13.67 -5.51
N VAL A 68 -10.73 12.51 -4.98
CA VAL A 68 -11.14 11.34 -5.76
C VAL A 68 -12.66 11.19 -5.62
N PRO A 69 -13.44 11.45 -6.69
CA PRO A 69 -14.89 11.40 -6.61
C PRO A 69 -15.38 9.96 -6.46
N ARG A 70 -16.62 9.80 -5.97
CA ARG A 70 -17.29 8.50 -6.01
C ARG A 70 -17.44 8.02 -7.46
N GLY A 71 -17.20 6.73 -7.68
CA GLY A 71 -17.21 6.14 -9.02
C GLY A 71 -15.79 6.01 -9.58
N SER A 72 -15.65 6.06 -10.90
CA SER A 72 -14.40 5.76 -11.58
C SER A 72 -13.62 7.01 -11.95
N GLU A 73 -12.32 6.97 -11.68
CA GLU A 73 -11.33 7.94 -12.15
C GLU A 73 -10.22 7.22 -12.92
N SER A 74 -9.78 7.83 -14.02
CA SER A 74 -8.73 7.28 -14.88
C SER A 74 -7.50 8.19 -14.82
N ILE A 75 -6.44 7.71 -14.20
CA ILE A 75 -5.22 8.47 -13.93
C ILE A 75 -4.14 8.00 -14.90
N PRO A 76 -3.54 8.89 -15.72
CA PRO A 76 -2.49 8.49 -16.63
C PRO A 76 -1.24 8.13 -15.84
N TYR A 77 -0.53 7.07 -16.27
CA TYR A 77 0.68 6.61 -15.59
C TYR A 77 1.77 7.68 -15.49
N THR A 78 1.80 8.61 -16.44
CA THR A 78 2.75 9.73 -16.44
C THR A 78 2.54 10.72 -15.30
N SER A 79 1.40 10.67 -14.60
CA SER A 79 1.14 11.48 -13.40
C SER A 79 1.74 10.88 -12.12
N PHE A 80 2.17 9.62 -12.15
CA PHE A 80 2.83 8.99 -11.03
C PHE A 80 4.33 9.23 -11.13
N ILE A 81 4.89 9.92 -10.16
CA ILE A 81 6.26 10.40 -10.18
C ILE A 81 7.04 9.74 -9.02
N ASP A 82 8.28 9.34 -9.26
CA ASP A 82 9.18 8.89 -8.18
C ASP A 82 9.92 10.04 -7.51
N GLU A 83 10.74 9.74 -6.50
CA GLU A 83 11.50 10.74 -5.73
C GLU A 83 12.48 11.55 -6.60
N ASP A 84 12.90 11.02 -7.74
CA ASP A 84 13.81 11.69 -8.69
C ASP A 84 13.06 12.56 -9.72
N GLY A 85 11.73 12.63 -9.64
CA GLY A 85 10.91 13.36 -10.62
C GLY A 85 10.58 12.56 -11.87
N GLN A 86 10.88 11.26 -11.92
CA GLN A 86 10.69 10.43 -13.10
C GLN A 86 9.30 9.82 -13.11
N ALA A 87 8.63 9.96 -14.25
CA ALA A 87 7.30 9.41 -14.45
C ALA A 87 7.29 7.87 -14.58
N PHE A 88 6.24 7.25 -14.05
CA PHE A 88 6.00 5.84 -14.23
C PHE A 88 5.69 5.54 -15.70
N HIS A 89 6.46 4.64 -16.28
CA HIS A 89 6.24 4.11 -17.61
C HIS A 89 6.04 2.61 -17.49
N PRO A 90 4.83 2.07 -17.76
CA PRO A 90 4.63 0.64 -17.75
C PRO A 90 5.47 0.02 -18.87
N GLY A 91 6.54 -0.69 -18.48
CA GLY A 91 7.33 -1.51 -19.39
C GLY A 91 6.71 -2.88 -19.61
N LEU A 92 7.55 -3.89 -19.81
CA LEU A 92 7.11 -5.31 -19.80
C LEU A 92 6.65 -5.78 -18.41
N LEU A 93 7.01 -5.04 -17.36
CA LEU A 93 6.63 -5.36 -15.98
C LEU A 93 5.19 -4.90 -15.72
N LYS A 94 4.38 -5.83 -15.20
CA LYS A 94 3.05 -5.54 -14.70
C LYS A 94 3.15 -4.82 -13.36
N ILE A 95 2.24 -3.88 -13.12
CA ILE A 95 2.01 -3.29 -11.78
C ILE A 95 1.78 -4.44 -10.80
N ARG A 96 2.53 -4.44 -9.71
CA ARG A 96 2.51 -5.51 -8.70
C ARG A 96 1.69 -5.12 -7.49
N GLU A 97 1.67 -3.84 -7.17
CA GLU A 97 0.98 -3.32 -6.01
C GLU A 97 0.44 -1.91 -6.29
N VAL A 98 -0.76 -1.64 -5.79
CA VAL A 98 -1.32 -0.30 -5.68
C VAL A 98 -1.74 -0.05 -4.24
N LYS A 99 -1.24 1.03 -3.66
CA LYS A 99 -1.64 1.53 -2.34
C LYS A 99 -2.41 2.83 -2.49
N ILE A 100 -3.45 2.99 -1.69
CA ILE A 100 -4.18 4.25 -1.55
C ILE A 100 -4.19 4.59 -0.07
N HIS A 101 -3.82 5.82 0.26
CA HIS A 101 -3.91 6.40 1.59
C HIS A 101 -4.75 7.67 1.52
N VAL A 102 -5.74 7.77 2.39
CA VAL A 102 -6.63 8.93 2.49
C VAL A 102 -6.56 9.42 3.94
N PRO A 103 -5.90 10.53 4.21
CA PRO A 103 -5.79 11.03 5.57
C PRO A 103 -7.17 11.48 6.09
N ASN A 104 -7.44 11.28 7.39
CA ASN A 104 -8.68 11.76 8.04
C ASN A 104 -9.98 11.28 7.36
N PHE A 105 -9.95 10.12 6.69
CA PHE A 105 -11.07 9.56 5.93
C PHE A 105 -12.39 9.47 6.72
N ALA A 106 -12.31 9.13 8.01
CA ALA A 106 -13.47 9.10 8.89
C ALA A 106 -13.22 9.89 10.18
N GLY A 107 -12.98 11.19 10.03
CA GLY A 107 -12.70 12.09 11.16
C GLY A 107 -11.23 12.02 11.55
N ASP A 108 -10.89 11.14 12.49
CA ASP A 108 -9.52 10.97 13.02
C ASP A 108 -8.81 9.72 12.52
N LYS A 109 -9.48 8.94 11.66
CA LYS A 109 -8.96 7.70 11.10
C LYS A 109 -8.56 7.86 9.65
N ASP A 110 -7.41 7.32 9.30
CA ASP A 110 -6.95 7.27 7.92
C ASP A 110 -7.63 6.12 7.18
N GLY A 111 -7.94 6.34 5.92
CA GLY A 111 -8.38 5.32 4.98
C GLY A 111 -7.17 4.70 4.30
N THR A 112 -7.14 3.37 4.19
CA THR A 112 -6.10 2.66 3.44
C THR A 112 -6.69 1.60 2.54
N PHE A 113 -6.03 1.38 1.41
CA PHE A 113 -6.31 0.26 0.51
C PHE A 113 -5.02 -0.26 -0.08
N LYS A 114 -4.99 -1.57 -0.33
CA LYS A 114 -3.88 -2.27 -0.94
C LYS A 114 -4.42 -3.34 -1.89
N TRP A 115 -4.00 -3.27 -3.15
CA TRP A 115 -4.29 -4.23 -4.22
C TRP A 115 -3.03 -4.94 -4.66
#